data_AF-A0A951D3N1-F1
#
_entry.id   AF-A0A951D3N1-F1
#
_cell.length_a   1.000
_cell.length_b   1.000
_cell.length_c   1.000
_cell.angle_alpha   90.00
_cell.angle_beta   90.00
_cell.angle_gamma   90.00
#
_symmetry.space_group_name_H-M   'P 1'
#
loop_
_entity.id
_entity.type
_entity.pdbx_description
1 polymer ?
#
loop_
_entity_poly.entity_id
_entity_poly.type
_entity_poly.pdbx_seq_one_letter_code
_entity_poly.pdbx_strand_id
1 'polypeptide(L)'
;MPTFCRHNRLIQNCPICSREQSIELRPIISSSAPKTSQPRERSPSATRPRATQARTGGATGMKVRRLARGRDDGFRSTLLPGLKSSADVERLSEELAFAAARLKALADDPPGLYSEVSDRTSDIEERSWLAFLIAYICPLDGEDPFASIRQARRSWASGEAPELDELAPGPRTADDPTRGTRTIDAYRAWAQRAGSQEAAFTGEQAWSAERRFARAFERLALPGLHRDARFDLLVTLGQLGVYDLRAGTLALGGDNQVTVAAKRAFGIGDPLLLERRALALADACGLPLAALDVGLYNWEAGERATLGLGSSAELDPDALGAVRDALDVQVPPR
;
A
#
# COMPACT_ATOMS: atom_id res chain seq x y z
N MET A 1 -23.63 25.05 -23.86
CA MET A 1 -22.73 24.93 -22.69
C MET A 1 -21.66 23.88 -23.00
N PRO A 2 -20.39 24.10 -22.66
CA PRO A 2 -19.34 23.11 -22.91
C PRO A 2 -19.57 21.87 -22.04
N THR A 3 -19.71 20.70 -22.65
CA THR A 3 -19.87 19.43 -21.94
C THR A 3 -18.50 18.80 -21.68
N PHE A 4 -18.27 18.43 -20.43
CA PHE A 4 -17.08 17.71 -19.99
C PHE A 4 -17.33 16.21 -20.03
N CYS A 5 -16.33 15.42 -20.44
CA CYS A 5 -16.41 13.96 -20.43
C CYS A 5 -16.03 13.39 -19.07
N ARG A 6 -16.20 12.06 -18.92
CA ARG A 6 -15.75 11.28 -17.74
C ARG A 6 -14.25 11.39 -17.41
N HIS A 7 -13.44 11.91 -18.34
CA HIS A 7 -12.00 12.14 -18.15
C HIS A 7 -11.68 13.60 -17.76
N ASN A 8 -12.69 14.36 -17.33
CA ASN A 8 -12.60 15.75 -16.88
C ASN A 8 -11.92 16.70 -17.89
N ARG A 9 -12.16 16.45 -19.18
CA ARG A 9 -11.78 17.32 -20.30
C ARG A 9 -13.02 17.68 -21.10
N LEU A 10 -12.99 18.78 -21.83
CA LEU A 10 -14.01 19.07 -22.84
C LEU A 10 -14.10 17.88 -23.80
N ILE A 11 -15.31 17.39 -24.08
CA ILE A 11 -15.53 16.18 -24.91
C ILE A 11 -14.74 16.25 -26.22
N GLN A 12 -14.78 17.40 -26.88
CA GLN A 12 -14.09 17.72 -28.13
C GLN A 12 -12.55 17.72 -28.05
N ASN A 13 -11.96 17.83 -26.85
CA ASN A 13 -10.50 17.88 -26.63
C ASN A 13 -9.96 16.65 -25.87
N CYS A 14 -10.78 15.64 -25.64
CA CYS A 14 -10.36 14.43 -24.94
C CYS A 14 -9.82 13.40 -25.97
N PRO A 15 -8.51 13.10 -25.98
CA PRO A 15 -7.93 12.16 -26.95
C PRO A 15 -8.42 10.70 -26.77
N ILE A 16 -9.02 10.39 -25.61
CA ILE A 16 -9.60 9.09 -25.30
C ILE A 16 -11.00 9.01 -25.94
N CYS A 17 -11.87 9.99 -25.65
CA CYS A 17 -13.22 10.04 -26.22
C CYS A 17 -13.20 10.22 -27.75
N SER A 18 -12.24 10.98 -28.29
CA SER A 18 -12.11 11.16 -29.74
C SER A 18 -11.73 9.86 -30.46
N ARG A 19 -10.93 9.00 -29.82
CA ARG A 19 -10.63 7.66 -30.34
C ARG A 19 -11.84 6.74 -30.29
N GLU A 20 -12.58 6.74 -29.18
CA GLU A 20 -13.80 5.95 -29.03
C GLU A 20 -14.86 6.32 -30.10
N GLN A 21 -15.07 7.62 -30.35
CA GLN A 21 -15.98 8.10 -31.40
C GLN A 21 -15.51 7.75 -32.83
N SER A 22 -14.19 7.67 -33.06
CA SER A 22 -13.65 7.28 -34.37
C SER A 22 -13.80 5.79 -34.69
N ILE A 23 -14.12 4.95 -33.70
CA ILE A 23 -14.32 3.51 -33.86
C ILE A 23 -15.78 3.20 -34.27
N GLU A 24 -16.75 4.03 -33.89
CA GLU A 24 -18.18 3.80 -34.15
C GLU A 24 -18.68 4.13 -35.57
N LEU A 25 -17.82 4.66 -36.46
CA LEU A 25 -18.22 5.07 -37.82
C LEU A 25 -17.53 4.31 -38.96
N ARG A 26 -17.08 3.07 -38.76
CA ARG A 26 -16.66 2.22 -39.88
C ARG A 26 -17.81 1.30 -40.32
N PRO A 27 -18.42 1.52 -41.50
CA PRO A 27 -19.26 0.51 -42.12
C PRO A 27 -18.38 -0.72 -42.40
N ILE A 28 -18.88 -1.90 -42.07
CA ILE A 28 -18.26 -3.16 -42.44
C ILE A 28 -18.40 -3.30 -43.96
N ILE A 29 -17.35 -2.90 -44.68
CA ILE A 29 -17.20 -3.23 -46.10
C ILE A 29 -16.27 -4.44 -46.17
N SER A 30 -16.87 -5.59 -46.46
CA SER A 30 -16.17 -6.82 -46.83
C SER A 30 -15.38 -6.58 -48.11
N SER A 31 -14.05 -6.67 -48.03
CA SER A 31 -13.17 -6.75 -49.19
C SER A 31 -12.51 -8.12 -49.26
N SER A 32 -13.02 -8.92 -50.18
CA SER A 32 -12.51 -10.20 -50.63
C SER A 32 -11.25 -10.04 -51.51
N ALA A 33 -10.39 -11.07 -51.46
CA ALA A 33 -9.31 -11.44 -52.40
C ALA A 33 -7.86 -10.97 -52.09
N PRO A 34 -6.82 -11.68 -52.59
CA PRO A 34 -6.46 -13.05 -52.22
C PRO A 34 -4.98 -13.21 -51.80
N LYS A 35 -4.66 -14.35 -51.17
CA LYS A 35 -3.32 -14.78 -50.75
C LYS A 35 -2.40 -15.07 -51.95
N THR A 36 -1.18 -14.54 -51.94
CA THR A 36 -0.07 -15.05 -52.75
C THR A 36 1.06 -15.52 -51.84
N SER A 37 1.29 -16.82 -51.87
CA SER A 37 2.43 -17.54 -51.32
C SER A 37 3.67 -17.30 -52.17
N GLN A 38 4.78 -16.85 -51.58
CA GLN A 38 6.13 -17.27 -51.98
C GLN A 38 7.09 -17.26 -50.78
N PRO A 39 7.89 -18.33 -50.58
CA PRO A 39 8.91 -18.40 -49.53
C PRO A 39 10.21 -17.76 -50.03
N ARG A 40 10.82 -16.89 -49.22
CA ARG A 40 12.13 -16.28 -49.54
C ARG A 40 13.24 -17.02 -48.82
N GLU A 41 14.20 -17.49 -49.62
CA GLU A 41 15.36 -18.29 -49.26
C GLU A 41 16.32 -17.57 -48.29
N ARG A 42 16.92 -18.34 -47.39
CA ARG A 42 18.04 -17.94 -46.53
C ARG A 42 19.35 -18.34 -47.20
N SER A 43 20.29 -17.40 -47.25
CA SER A 43 21.71 -17.68 -47.46
C SER A 43 22.58 -17.03 -46.37
N PRO A 44 23.73 -17.63 -46.02
CA PRO A 44 24.39 -17.46 -44.73
C PRO A 44 25.50 -16.40 -44.78
N SER A 45 25.87 -15.84 -43.63
CA SER A 45 27.14 -15.10 -43.51
C SER A 45 27.81 -15.28 -42.16
N ALA A 46 28.87 -16.11 -42.23
CA ALA A 46 30.20 -15.94 -41.69
C ALA A 46 30.39 -15.23 -40.33
N THR A 47 30.78 -16.06 -39.37
CA THR A 47 31.47 -15.72 -38.13
C THR A 47 32.83 -15.08 -38.41
N ARG A 48 33.11 -13.90 -37.83
CA ARG A 48 34.47 -13.44 -37.52
C ARG A 48 34.47 -12.65 -36.20
N PRO A 49 35.45 -12.88 -35.31
CA PRO A 49 35.46 -12.30 -33.97
C PRO A 49 36.09 -10.91 -34.00
N ARG A 50 35.50 -9.96 -33.25
CA ARG A 50 36.16 -8.70 -32.93
C ARG A 50 36.14 -8.49 -31.42
N ALA A 51 37.33 -8.51 -30.85
CA ALA A 51 37.57 -8.20 -29.46
C ALA A 51 37.51 -6.69 -29.20
N THR A 52 37.33 -6.40 -27.90
CA THR A 52 37.64 -5.18 -27.13
C THR A 52 36.54 -4.14 -26.85
N GLN A 53 36.53 -3.80 -25.56
CA GLN A 53 36.09 -2.58 -24.88
C GLN A 53 34.70 -2.56 -24.21
N ALA A 54 34.78 -2.91 -22.92
CA ALA A 54 34.05 -2.37 -21.79
C ALA A 54 33.23 -1.09 -22.03
N ARG A 55 31.94 -1.18 -21.72
CA ARG A 55 31.24 -0.16 -20.93
C ARG A 55 30.30 -0.86 -19.94
N THR A 56 30.72 -0.84 -18.68
CA THR A 56 29.89 -1.05 -17.49
C THR A 56 28.83 0.05 -17.43
N GLY A 57 27.72 -0.15 -18.15
CA GLY A 57 26.50 0.61 -17.95
C GLY A 57 25.61 -0.18 -17.00
N GLY A 58 25.45 0.30 -15.77
CA GLY A 58 24.52 -0.25 -14.79
C GLY A 58 23.11 -0.24 -15.38
N ALA A 59 22.67 -1.40 -15.87
CA ALA A 59 21.29 -1.62 -16.20
C ALA A 59 20.53 -1.66 -14.88
N THR A 60 19.79 -0.59 -14.59
CA THR A 60 18.67 -0.62 -13.66
C THR A 60 17.78 -1.79 -14.08
N GLY A 61 17.93 -2.91 -13.37
CA GLY A 61 17.26 -4.16 -13.70
C GLY A 61 15.76 -3.94 -13.68
N MET A 62 15.13 -3.92 -14.86
CA MET A 62 13.69 -3.98 -15.01
C MET A 62 13.22 -5.32 -14.43
N LYS A 63 12.80 -5.32 -13.16
CA LYS A 63 12.21 -6.49 -12.52
C LYS A 63 10.81 -6.70 -13.07
N VAL A 64 10.67 -7.56 -14.08
CA VAL A 64 9.36 -8.00 -14.59
C VAL A 64 8.82 -9.06 -13.63
N ARG A 65 7.99 -8.66 -12.67
CA ARG A 65 7.25 -9.61 -11.82
C ARG A 65 6.01 -10.08 -12.58
N ARG A 66 5.96 -11.37 -12.92
CA ARG A 66 4.76 -11.99 -13.49
C ARG A 66 3.75 -12.22 -12.36
N LEU A 67 2.85 -11.27 -12.17
CA LEU A 67 1.79 -11.37 -11.17
C LEU A 67 0.66 -12.25 -11.70
N ALA A 68 0.17 -13.16 -10.85
CA ALA A 68 -1.00 -13.98 -11.15
C ALA A 68 -2.23 -13.05 -11.25
N ARG A 69 -2.65 -12.76 -12.49
CA ARG A 69 -3.90 -12.05 -12.76
C ARG A 69 -5.01 -13.09 -12.94
N GLY A 70 -6.16 -12.80 -12.37
CA GLY A 70 -7.38 -13.51 -12.72
C GLY A 70 -7.66 -13.37 -14.22
N ARG A 71 -8.30 -14.39 -14.80
CA ARG A 71 -8.75 -14.34 -16.19
C ARG A 71 -9.81 -13.25 -16.32
N ASP A 72 -9.73 -12.41 -17.36
CA ASP A 72 -10.81 -11.46 -17.68
C ASP A 72 -12.10 -12.25 -17.94
N ASP A 73 -13.04 -12.13 -17.02
CA ASP A 73 -14.35 -12.78 -17.02
C ASP A 73 -15.48 -11.77 -17.31
N GLY A 74 -15.11 -10.54 -17.66
CA GLY A 74 -16.06 -9.48 -17.94
C GLY A 74 -16.46 -8.64 -16.73
N PHE A 75 -15.93 -8.89 -15.53
CA PHE A 75 -16.20 -8.05 -14.36
C PHE A 75 -15.89 -6.57 -14.63
N ARG A 76 -16.79 -5.65 -14.27
CA ARG A 76 -16.57 -4.20 -14.34
C ARG A 76 -17.14 -3.53 -13.10
N SER A 77 -16.37 -2.62 -12.52
CA SER A 77 -16.82 -1.76 -11.42
C SER A 77 -16.38 -0.32 -11.67
N THR A 78 -17.23 0.64 -11.33
CA THR A 78 -16.89 2.08 -11.39
C THR A 78 -15.89 2.47 -10.29
N LEU A 79 -15.89 1.76 -9.17
CA LEU A 79 -14.97 1.94 -8.06
C LEU A 79 -13.58 1.36 -8.36
N LEU A 80 -13.53 0.23 -9.08
CA LEU A 80 -12.30 -0.50 -9.42
C LEU A 80 -12.14 -0.71 -10.94
N PRO A 81 -12.05 0.36 -11.74
CA PRO A 81 -12.07 0.25 -13.21
C PRO A 81 -10.81 -0.41 -13.80
N GLY A 82 -9.77 -0.63 -12.99
CA GLY A 82 -8.57 -1.35 -13.41
C GLY A 82 -8.66 -2.87 -13.23
N LEU A 83 -9.66 -3.37 -12.50
CA LEU A 83 -9.91 -4.79 -12.32
C LEU A 83 -10.89 -5.33 -13.37
N LYS A 84 -10.62 -6.53 -13.84
CA LYS A 84 -11.39 -7.19 -14.91
C LYS A 84 -11.75 -8.65 -14.63
N SER A 85 -11.39 -9.15 -13.45
CA SER A 85 -11.66 -10.51 -13.01
C SER A 85 -12.37 -10.46 -11.67
N SER A 86 -13.49 -11.16 -11.54
CA SER A 86 -14.21 -11.32 -10.28
C SER A 86 -13.32 -12.00 -9.23
N ALA A 87 -12.44 -12.93 -9.63
CA ALA A 87 -11.48 -13.56 -8.72
C ALA A 87 -10.46 -12.57 -8.12
N ASP A 88 -9.96 -11.61 -8.92
CA ASP A 88 -9.04 -10.58 -8.40
C ASP A 88 -9.76 -9.62 -7.44
N VAL A 89 -11.04 -9.34 -7.69
CA VAL A 89 -11.87 -8.47 -6.86
C VAL A 89 -12.25 -9.17 -5.55
N GLU A 90 -12.57 -10.46 -5.62
CA GLU A 90 -12.85 -11.28 -4.45
C GLU A 90 -11.64 -11.33 -3.51
N ARG A 91 -10.44 -11.59 -4.05
CA ARG A 91 -9.21 -11.52 -3.26
C ARG A 91 -9.00 -10.14 -2.64
N LEU A 92 -9.23 -9.05 -3.38
CA LEU A 92 -9.13 -7.70 -2.82
C LEU A 92 -10.15 -7.48 -1.69
N SER A 93 -11.35 -8.03 -1.85
CA SER A 93 -12.42 -7.92 -0.85
C SER A 93 -12.03 -8.61 0.45
N GLU A 94 -11.46 -9.82 0.37
CA GLU A 94 -10.89 -10.53 1.52
C GLU A 94 -9.76 -9.71 2.19
N GLU A 95 -8.84 -9.14 1.43
CA GLU A 95 -7.75 -8.34 2.03
C GLU A 95 -8.24 -7.03 2.67
N LEU A 96 -9.27 -6.39 2.11
CA LEU A 96 -9.89 -5.22 2.73
C LEU A 96 -10.63 -5.58 4.02
N ALA A 97 -11.35 -6.70 4.02
CA ALA A 97 -12.03 -7.21 5.22
C ALA A 97 -11.03 -7.61 6.31
N PHE A 98 -9.91 -8.21 5.94
CA PHE A 98 -8.81 -8.51 6.86
C PHE A 98 -8.24 -7.23 7.49
N ALA A 99 -7.94 -6.23 6.66
CA ALA A 99 -7.39 -4.97 7.14
C ALA A 99 -8.37 -4.22 8.06
N ALA A 100 -9.68 -4.28 7.78
CA ALA A 100 -10.71 -3.75 8.66
C ALA A 100 -10.75 -4.49 10.00
N ALA A 101 -10.71 -5.83 9.99
CA ALA A 101 -10.62 -6.65 11.20
C ALA A 101 -9.40 -6.29 12.06
N ARG A 102 -8.25 -6.03 11.44
CA ARG A 102 -7.05 -5.55 12.14
C ARG A 102 -7.30 -4.23 12.86
N LEU A 103 -7.88 -3.24 12.19
CA LEU A 103 -8.15 -1.95 12.83
C LEU A 103 -9.12 -2.12 14.00
N LYS A 104 -10.14 -2.96 13.85
CA LYS A 104 -11.08 -3.29 14.93
C LYS A 104 -10.37 -3.92 16.13
N ALA A 105 -9.56 -4.95 15.91
CA ALA A 105 -8.78 -5.58 16.96
C ALA A 105 -7.86 -4.59 17.70
N LEU A 106 -7.18 -3.70 16.97
CA LEU A 106 -6.35 -2.65 17.57
C LEU A 106 -7.14 -1.62 18.38
N ALA A 107 -8.44 -1.43 18.13
CA ALA A 107 -9.25 -0.52 18.94
C ALA A 107 -9.89 -1.22 20.15
N ASP A 108 -10.33 -2.47 19.97
CA ASP A 108 -11.19 -3.15 20.92
C ASP A 108 -10.41 -4.06 21.90
N ASP A 109 -9.47 -4.87 21.38
CA ASP A 109 -8.68 -5.83 22.15
C ASP A 109 -7.28 -6.01 21.52
N PRO A 110 -6.36 -5.06 21.74
CA PRO A 110 -5.10 -5.03 21.01
C PRO A 110 -4.21 -6.23 21.34
N PRO A 111 -3.75 -7.02 20.34
CA PRO A 111 -2.98 -8.22 20.64
C PRO A 111 -1.50 -7.94 20.92
N GLY A 112 -0.89 -8.80 21.75
CA GLY A 112 0.56 -8.82 21.98
C GLY A 112 1.11 -7.46 22.41
N LEU A 113 2.17 -6.99 21.74
CA LEU A 113 2.80 -5.70 22.10
C LEU A 113 1.91 -4.49 21.82
N TYR A 114 0.84 -4.62 21.01
CA TYR A 114 -0.12 -3.52 20.87
C TYR A 114 -0.89 -3.28 22.17
N SER A 115 -1.15 -4.31 22.99
CA SER A 115 -1.79 -4.13 24.31
C SER A 115 -0.94 -3.22 25.21
N GLU A 116 0.39 -3.42 25.22
CA GLU A 116 1.33 -2.60 25.97
C GLU A 116 1.38 -1.15 25.45
N VAL A 117 1.30 -0.94 24.14
CA VAL A 117 1.20 0.42 23.56
C VAL A 117 -0.11 1.09 23.96
N SER A 118 -1.22 0.34 24.06
CA SER A 118 -2.53 0.88 24.45
C SER A 118 -2.68 1.18 25.94
N ASP A 119 -1.83 0.60 26.79
CA ASP A 119 -1.90 0.74 28.24
C ASP A 119 -1.65 2.20 28.68
N ARG A 120 -2.70 2.86 29.14
CA ARG A 120 -2.68 4.26 29.57
C ARG A 120 -1.95 4.49 30.90
N THR A 121 -1.64 3.42 31.64
CA THR A 121 -0.88 3.53 32.88
C THR A 121 0.64 3.62 32.64
N SER A 122 1.08 3.22 31.44
CA SER A 122 2.47 3.29 31.00
C SER A 122 2.83 4.68 30.48
N ASP A 123 4.11 5.04 30.60
CA ASP A 123 4.66 6.31 30.12
C ASP A 123 4.46 6.49 28.61
N ILE A 124 4.02 7.69 28.19
CA ILE A 124 3.66 7.96 26.80
C ILE A 124 4.85 7.88 25.84
N GLU A 125 6.06 8.21 26.32
CA GLU A 125 7.26 8.12 25.50
C GLU A 125 7.67 6.67 25.26
N GLU A 126 7.56 5.81 26.28
CA GLU A 126 7.80 4.37 26.12
C GLU A 126 6.78 3.71 25.18
N ARG A 127 5.50 4.09 25.29
CA ARG A 127 4.43 3.59 24.41
C ARG A 127 4.65 4.03 22.96
N SER A 128 5.02 5.29 22.75
CA SER A 128 5.31 5.86 21.42
C SER A 128 6.53 5.19 20.79
N TRP A 129 7.56 4.95 21.60
CA TRP A 129 8.77 4.28 21.18
C TRP A 129 8.53 2.82 20.80
N LEU A 130 7.73 2.10 21.59
CA LEU A 130 7.32 0.74 21.26
C LEU A 130 6.52 0.68 19.96
N ALA A 131 5.57 1.60 19.74
CA ALA A 131 4.83 1.69 18.49
C ALA A 131 5.76 1.97 17.28
N PHE A 132 6.76 2.84 17.45
CA PHE A 132 7.79 3.08 16.44
C PHE A 132 8.57 1.81 16.11
N LEU A 133 9.04 1.06 17.12
CA LEU A 133 9.77 -0.19 16.90
C LEU A 133 8.92 -1.24 16.18
N ILE A 134 7.62 -1.35 16.53
CA ILE A 134 6.69 -2.23 15.85
C ILE A 134 6.59 -1.86 14.36
N ALA A 135 6.36 -0.59 14.04
CA ALA A 135 6.24 -0.14 12.64
C ALA A 135 7.56 -0.18 11.87
N TYR A 136 8.70 0.02 12.54
CA TYR A 136 10.02 0.05 11.94
C TYR A 136 10.52 -1.37 11.59
N ILE A 137 10.43 -2.31 12.54
CA ILE A 137 10.88 -3.70 12.36
C ILE A 137 9.83 -4.52 11.60
N CYS A 138 8.55 -4.14 11.73
CA CYS A 138 7.36 -4.87 11.32
C CYS A 138 7.21 -6.22 12.05
N PRO A 139 6.02 -6.54 12.60
CA PRO A 139 5.77 -7.88 13.14
C PRO A 139 6.01 -8.97 12.09
N LEU A 140 6.48 -10.13 12.53
CA LEU A 140 6.60 -11.34 11.72
C LEU A 140 5.22 -11.92 11.40
N ASP A 141 5.16 -12.66 10.29
CA ASP A 141 4.03 -13.57 10.04
C ASP A 141 4.31 -14.91 10.73
N GLY A 142 3.35 -15.42 11.51
CA GLY A 142 3.48 -16.71 12.18
C GLY A 142 2.91 -16.74 13.60
N GLU A 143 3.43 -17.68 14.41
CA GLU A 143 2.95 -17.97 15.77
C GLU A 143 3.39 -16.92 16.79
N ASP A 144 4.55 -16.29 16.61
CA ASP A 144 5.06 -15.25 17.50
C ASP A 144 5.42 -13.96 16.71
N PRO A 145 4.42 -13.14 16.36
CA PRO A 145 4.62 -11.96 15.52
C PRO A 145 5.61 -10.94 16.09
N PHE A 146 5.79 -10.91 17.41
CA PHE A 146 6.55 -9.86 18.09
C PHE A 146 7.94 -10.30 18.58
N ALA A 147 8.40 -11.51 18.22
CA ALA A 147 9.69 -12.06 18.65
C ALA A 147 10.87 -11.08 18.40
N SER A 148 11.05 -10.64 17.15
CA SER A 148 12.13 -9.71 16.78
C SER A 148 12.03 -8.38 17.52
N ILE A 149 10.80 -7.86 17.72
CA ILE A 149 10.58 -6.57 18.38
C ILE A 149 10.91 -6.66 19.87
N ARG A 150 10.54 -7.76 20.55
CA ARG A 150 10.92 -7.98 21.96
C ARG A 150 12.44 -8.10 22.13
N GLN A 151 13.13 -8.74 21.19
CA GLN A 151 14.59 -8.86 21.23
C GLN A 151 15.29 -7.51 21.00
N ALA A 152 14.82 -6.72 20.02
CA ALA A 152 15.32 -5.36 19.76
C ALA A 152 15.03 -4.37 20.88
N ARG A 153 13.99 -4.61 21.69
CA ARG A 153 13.46 -3.62 22.63
C ARG A 153 14.56 -3.12 23.57
N ARG A 154 14.75 -1.81 23.53
CA ARG A 154 15.47 -1.00 24.52
C ARG A 154 14.52 0.12 24.94
N SER A 155 14.61 0.62 26.16
CA SER A 155 13.70 1.68 26.61
C SER A 155 13.98 2.99 25.87
N TRP A 156 12.97 3.84 25.78
CA TRP A 156 13.17 5.20 25.27
C TRP A 156 14.16 5.94 26.17
N ALA A 157 13.95 5.84 27.49
CA ALA A 157 14.72 6.55 28.52
C ALA A 157 16.20 6.18 28.57
N SER A 158 16.60 4.94 28.23
CA SER A 158 18.02 4.55 28.25
C SER A 158 18.83 5.26 27.17
N GLY A 159 18.19 5.71 26.08
CA GLY A 159 18.87 6.28 24.92
C GLY A 159 19.66 5.24 24.10
N GLU A 160 19.67 3.98 24.52
CA GLU A 160 20.40 2.91 23.83
C GLU A 160 19.76 2.62 22.48
N ALA A 161 20.61 2.32 21.49
CA ALA A 161 20.17 1.89 20.18
C ALA A 161 19.81 0.39 20.21
N PRO A 162 18.68 -0.02 19.60
CA PRO A 162 18.37 -1.42 19.34
C PRO A 162 19.49 -2.12 18.55
N GLU A 163 19.74 -3.38 18.89
CA GLU A 163 20.58 -4.30 18.10
C GLU A 163 19.72 -4.99 17.05
N LEU A 164 20.08 -4.87 15.76
CA LEU A 164 19.24 -5.30 14.63
C LEU A 164 19.85 -6.40 13.75
N ASP A 165 21.16 -6.64 13.84
CA ASP A 165 21.92 -7.43 12.85
C ASP A 165 21.46 -8.88 12.69
N GLU A 166 20.78 -9.44 13.70
CA GLU A 166 20.33 -10.85 13.72
C GLU A 166 18.81 -11.02 13.73
N LEU A 167 18.06 -9.93 13.54
CA LEU A 167 16.60 -9.99 13.62
C LEU A 167 15.98 -10.42 12.30
N ALA A 168 14.98 -11.30 12.38
CA ALA A 168 14.14 -11.60 11.25
C ALA A 168 13.27 -10.37 10.91
N PRO A 169 13.29 -9.87 9.66
CA PRO A 169 12.47 -8.74 9.26
C PRO A 169 11.02 -9.16 9.02
N GLY A 170 10.07 -8.31 9.41
CA GLY A 170 8.67 -8.46 8.99
C GLY A 170 8.45 -8.08 7.51
N PRO A 171 7.31 -8.44 6.92
CA PRO A 171 7.02 -8.25 5.50
C PRO A 171 7.02 -6.78 5.05
N ARG A 172 6.80 -5.83 5.98
CA ARG A 172 6.78 -4.38 5.72
C ARG A 172 7.88 -3.62 6.47
N THR A 173 8.98 -4.30 6.83
CA THR A 173 10.08 -3.67 7.58
C THR A 173 10.64 -2.43 6.87
N ALA A 174 10.93 -1.39 7.64
CA ALA A 174 11.74 -0.26 7.22
C ALA A 174 13.21 -0.41 7.62
N ASP A 175 13.56 -1.50 8.31
CA ASP A 175 14.94 -1.79 8.60
C ASP A 175 15.72 -2.14 7.33
N ASP A 176 16.87 -1.49 7.20
CA ASP A 176 17.82 -1.72 6.12
C ASP A 176 19.19 -1.93 6.78
N PRO A 177 19.69 -3.19 6.79
CA PRO A 177 20.96 -3.53 7.43
C PRO A 177 22.14 -2.67 6.94
N THR A 178 22.08 -2.14 5.71
CA THR A 178 23.14 -1.29 5.16
C THR A 178 23.19 0.11 5.78
N ARG A 179 22.12 0.52 6.47
CA ARG A 179 21.98 1.82 7.11
C ARG A 179 22.28 1.77 8.61
N GLY A 180 22.30 0.58 9.21
CA GLY A 180 22.47 0.39 10.65
C GLY A 180 21.45 1.23 11.44
N THR A 181 21.90 1.89 12.51
CA THR A 181 21.03 2.66 13.42
C THR A 181 20.57 4.01 12.87
N ARG A 182 21.00 4.43 11.67
CA ARG A 182 20.79 5.81 11.17
C ARG A 182 19.33 6.24 11.13
N THR A 183 18.39 5.33 10.83
CA THR A 183 16.95 5.65 10.83
C THR A 183 16.45 5.91 12.25
N ILE A 184 16.88 5.09 13.20
CA ILE A 184 16.55 5.20 14.63
C ILE A 184 17.13 6.50 15.20
N ASP A 185 18.38 6.82 14.89
CA ASP A 185 19.04 8.06 15.31
C ASP A 185 18.29 9.29 14.76
N ALA A 186 17.85 9.22 13.50
CA ALA A 186 17.05 10.28 12.88
C ALA A 186 15.68 10.44 13.56
N TYR A 187 15.04 9.35 13.98
CA TYR A 187 13.78 9.38 14.72
C TYR A 187 13.96 10.00 16.10
N ARG A 188 14.98 9.57 16.85
CA ARG A 188 15.30 10.15 18.16
C ARG A 188 15.58 11.65 18.04
N ALA A 189 16.42 12.05 17.09
CA ALA A 189 16.72 13.45 16.85
C ALA A 189 15.48 14.27 16.43
N TRP A 190 14.53 13.67 15.69
CA TRP A 190 13.26 14.30 15.33
C TRP A 190 12.40 14.57 16.55
N ALA A 191 12.20 13.60 17.44
CA ALA A 191 11.45 13.77 18.67
C ALA A 191 12.12 14.79 19.60
N GLN A 192 13.44 14.71 19.77
CA GLN A 192 14.22 15.64 20.59
C GLN A 192 14.09 17.10 20.12
N ARG A 193 14.08 17.35 18.81
CA ARG A 193 13.87 18.71 18.26
C ARG A 193 12.48 19.28 18.60
N ALA A 194 11.48 18.43 18.81
CA ALA A 194 10.16 18.83 19.26
C ALA A 194 10.04 18.91 20.79
N GLY A 195 11.05 18.45 21.54
CA GLY A 195 11.08 18.37 23.01
C GLY A 195 10.71 16.98 23.55
N SER A 196 9.84 16.24 22.86
CA SER A 196 9.45 14.86 23.21
C SER A 196 8.75 14.19 22.01
N GLN A 197 8.50 12.88 22.07
CA GLN A 197 7.67 12.20 21.08
C GLN A 197 6.23 12.71 21.15
N GLU A 198 5.68 12.87 22.36
CA GLU A 198 4.33 13.41 22.58
C GLU A 198 4.15 14.78 21.90
N ALA A 199 5.09 15.71 22.10
CA ALA A 199 5.04 17.02 21.47
C ALA A 199 5.14 16.92 19.93
N ALA A 200 5.98 16.01 19.43
CA ALA A 200 6.18 15.80 18.00
C ALA A 200 4.93 15.28 17.28
N PHE A 201 4.20 14.34 17.91
CA PHE A 201 2.96 13.77 17.39
C PHE A 201 1.74 14.67 17.60
N THR A 202 1.63 15.32 18.76
CA THR A 202 0.45 16.14 19.12
C THR A 202 0.39 17.45 18.34
N GLY A 203 1.53 18.13 18.15
CA GLY A 203 1.57 19.41 17.46
C GLY A 203 0.75 20.51 18.14
N GLU A 204 0.05 21.33 17.34
CA GLU A 204 -0.75 22.44 17.87
C GLU A 204 -2.14 21.97 18.34
N GLN A 205 -2.64 22.57 19.42
CA GLN A 205 -3.93 22.22 20.01
C GLN A 205 -5.12 22.38 19.05
N ALA A 206 -5.05 23.31 18.11
CA ALA A 206 -6.13 23.59 17.15
C ALA A 206 -6.19 22.58 15.98
N TRP A 207 -5.27 21.62 15.88
CA TRP A 207 -5.27 20.65 14.79
C TRP A 207 -6.35 19.58 15.00
N SER A 208 -7.10 19.29 13.94
CA SER A 208 -7.92 18.07 13.87
C SER A 208 -7.03 16.82 13.80
N ALA A 209 -7.61 15.66 14.06
CA ALA A 209 -6.95 14.36 13.94
C ALA A 209 -6.29 14.14 12.57
N GLU A 210 -6.93 14.55 11.48
CA GLU A 210 -6.39 14.41 10.11
C GLU A 210 -5.27 15.38 9.83
N ARG A 211 -5.40 16.62 10.31
CA ARG A 211 -4.34 17.61 10.16
C ARG A 211 -3.10 17.17 10.96
N ARG A 212 -3.30 16.64 12.16
CA ARG A 212 -2.23 16.09 12.99
C ARG A 212 -1.55 14.91 12.31
N PHE A 213 -2.32 13.95 11.81
CA PHE A 213 -1.81 12.82 11.03
C PHE A 213 -0.99 13.28 9.83
N ALA A 214 -1.53 14.19 9.00
CA ALA A 214 -0.84 14.67 7.80
C ALA A 214 0.49 15.37 8.13
N ARG A 215 0.50 16.22 9.18
CA ARG A 215 1.73 16.92 9.60
C ARG A 215 2.76 15.98 10.21
N ALA A 216 2.34 15.02 11.02
CA ALA A 216 3.24 14.00 11.55
C ALA A 216 3.83 13.15 10.41
N PHE A 217 3.00 12.73 9.44
CA PHE A 217 3.44 11.94 8.28
C PHE A 217 4.50 12.66 7.42
N GLU A 218 4.28 13.96 7.16
CA GLU A 218 5.25 14.81 6.46
C GLU A 218 6.57 14.91 7.22
N ARG A 219 6.52 15.19 8.53
CA ARG A 219 7.70 15.38 9.38
C ARG A 219 8.47 14.10 9.65
N LEU A 220 7.81 12.95 9.58
CA LEU A 220 8.40 11.64 9.71
C LEU A 220 9.10 11.14 8.45
N ALA A 221 9.20 11.95 7.37
CA ALA A 221 9.95 11.64 6.15
C ALA A 221 11.48 11.57 6.38
N LEU A 222 11.89 10.77 7.36
CA LEU A 222 13.25 10.58 7.81
C LEU A 222 14.00 9.65 6.84
N PRO A 223 15.34 9.80 6.73
CA PRO A 223 16.13 8.90 5.90
C PRO A 223 15.93 7.43 6.32
N GLY A 224 15.41 6.60 5.42
CA GLY A 224 15.15 5.16 5.64
C GLY A 224 13.72 4.83 6.09
N LEU A 225 12.98 5.80 6.65
CA LEU A 225 11.61 5.57 7.10
C LEU A 225 10.63 5.81 5.93
N HIS A 226 10.33 4.75 5.18
CA HIS A 226 9.51 4.83 3.98
C HIS A 226 8.02 5.10 4.28
N ARG A 227 7.22 5.33 3.23
CA ARG A 227 5.78 5.64 3.34
C ARG A 227 5.03 4.61 4.20
N ASP A 228 5.23 3.33 3.93
CA ASP A 228 4.46 2.26 4.60
C ASP A 228 4.67 2.22 6.12
N ALA A 229 5.91 2.27 6.61
CA ALA A 229 6.20 2.29 8.05
C ALA A 229 5.70 3.58 8.73
N ARG A 230 5.80 4.74 8.06
CA ARG A 230 5.24 6.00 8.59
C ARG A 230 3.73 5.95 8.71
N PHE A 231 3.07 5.41 7.68
CA PHE A 231 1.63 5.30 7.64
C PHE A 231 1.14 4.33 8.72
N ASP A 232 1.73 3.13 8.80
CA ASP A 232 1.34 2.13 9.80
C ASP A 232 1.61 2.59 11.23
N LEU A 233 2.72 3.31 11.49
CA LEU A 233 2.98 3.92 12.80
C LEU A 233 1.85 4.84 13.24
N LEU A 234 1.45 5.78 12.38
CA LEU A 234 0.44 6.77 12.71
C LEU A 234 -0.96 6.17 12.82
N VAL A 235 -1.29 5.19 11.98
CA VAL A 235 -2.54 4.43 12.08
C VAL A 235 -2.57 3.65 13.38
N THR A 236 -1.49 2.95 13.73
CA THR A 236 -1.38 2.16 14.96
C THR A 236 -1.54 3.05 16.20
N LEU A 237 -0.82 4.18 16.27
CA LEU A 237 -0.91 5.12 17.37
C LEU A 237 -2.33 5.73 17.53
N GLY A 238 -2.99 6.03 16.41
CA GLY A 238 -4.36 6.53 16.41
C GLY A 238 -5.37 5.48 16.85
N GLN A 239 -5.26 4.27 16.30
CA GLN A 239 -6.20 3.17 16.56
C GLN A 239 -6.10 2.67 18.01
N LEU A 240 -4.91 2.66 18.59
CA LEU A 240 -4.67 2.31 20.00
C LEU A 240 -5.01 3.46 20.98
N GLY A 241 -5.45 4.61 20.47
CA GLY A 241 -5.82 5.76 21.28
C GLY A 241 -4.64 6.40 22.03
N VAL A 242 -3.41 6.26 21.53
CA VAL A 242 -2.23 6.95 22.09
C VAL A 242 -2.29 8.43 21.77
N TYR A 243 -2.66 8.77 20.53
CA TYR A 243 -2.83 10.14 20.06
C TYR A 243 -4.11 10.26 19.23
N ASP A 244 -4.70 11.46 19.20
CA ASP A 244 -5.82 11.78 18.31
C ASP A 244 -5.33 11.92 16.86
N LEU A 245 -5.21 10.80 16.16
CA LEU A 245 -4.68 10.69 14.80
C LEU A 245 -5.66 9.93 13.89
N ARG A 246 -5.96 10.50 12.72
CA ARG A 246 -6.81 9.84 11.72
C ARG A 246 -6.27 10.05 10.31
N ALA A 247 -6.14 8.99 9.54
CA ALA A 247 -5.72 9.11 8.14
C ALA A 247 -6.83 9.79 7.30
N GLY A 248 -6.54 10.98 6.75
CA GLY A 248 -7.42 11.66 5.78
C GLY A 248 -7.05 11.41 4.31
N THR A 249 -5.93 10.76 4.06
CA THR A 249 -5.35 10.45 2.74
C THR A 249 -4.47 9.23 2.90
N LEU A 250 -4.30 8.40 1.86
CA LEU A 250 -3.34 7.30 1.85
C LEU A 250 -1.91 7.75 1.55
N ALA A 251 -1.69 8.99 1.12
CA ALA A 251 -0.39 9.52 0.74
C ALA A 251 0.29 8.64 -0.33
N LEU A 252 -0.47 8.28 -1.37
CA LEU A 252 -0.06 7.46 -2.50
C LEU A 252 0.96 8.22 -3.35
N GLY A 253 2.04 7.54 -3.72
CA GLY A 253 3.16 8.13 -4.43
C GLY A 253 4.37 7.19 -4.46
N GLY A 254 5.25 7.38 -5.44
CA GLY A 254 6.42 6.50 -5.63
C GLY A 254 6.07 5.10 -6.16
N ASP A 255 6.87 4.13 -5.77
CA ASP A 255 6.91 2.74 -6.25
C ASP A 255 6.65 1.69 -5.16
N ASN A 256 6.17 2.10 -3.98
CA ASN A 256 5.73 1.16 -2.94
C ASN A 256 4.53 0.32 -3.40
N GLN A 257 4.36 -0.85 -2.76
CA GLN A 257 3.34 -1.83 -3.16
C GLN A 257 1.92 -1.25 -3.10
N VAL A 258 1.58 -0.48 -2.06
CA VAL A 258 0.25 0.14 -1.92
C VAL A 258 -0.05 1.07 -3.09
N THR A 259 0.93 1.87 -3.53
CA THR A 259 0.77 2.78 -4.66
C THR A 259 0.66 2.03 -5.98
N VAL A 260 1.43 0.96 -6.18
CA VAL A 260 1.32 0.09 -7.37
C VAL A 260 -0.03 -0.60 -7.42
N ALA A 261 -0.48 -1.15 -6.29
CA ALA A 261 -1.79 -1.77 -6.12
C ALA A 261 -2.91 -0.80 -6.46
N ALA A 262 -2.88 0.42 -5.89
CA ALA A 262 -3.87 1.46 -6.14
C ALA A 262 -3.92 1.83 -7.63
N LYS A 263 -2.75 2.03 -8.27
CA LYS A 263 -2.68 2.31 -9.72
C LYS A 263 -3.32 1.21 -10.55
N ARG A 264 -3.11 -0.05 -10.17
CA ARG A 264 -3.68 -1.21 -10.85
C ARG A 264 -5.16 -1.36 -10.61
N ALA A 265 -5.61 -1.30 -9.37
CA ALA A 265 -7.01 -1.49 -9.00
C ALA A 265 -7.89 -0.35 -9.52
N PHE A 266 -7.40 0.89 -9.41
CA PHE A 266 -8.09 2.07 -9.89
C PHE A 266 -7.83 2.37 -11.37
N GLY A 267 -6.90 1.69 -12.05
CA GLY A 267 -6.63 1.91 -13.47
C GLY A 267 -6.20 3.35 -13.83
N ILE A 268 -5.54 4.05 -12.92
CA ILE A 268 -5.06 5.43 -13.13
C ILE A 268 -3.72 5.67 -12.43
N GLY A 269 -2.89 6.55 -12.99
CA GLY A 269 -1.56 6.87 -12.46
C GLY A 269 -1.45 8.20 -11.70
N ASP A 270 -2.47 9.05 -11.79
CA ASP A 270 -2.46 10.40 -11.21
C ASP A 270 -2.69 10.35 -9.70
N PRO A 271 -1.76 10.87 -8.86
CA PRO A 271 -1.87 10.78 -7.41
C PRO A 271 -3.15 11.39 -6.82
N LEU A 272 -3.61 12.54 -7.33
CA LEU A 272 -4.81 13.18 -6.80
C LEU A 272 -6.08 12.37 -7.11
N LEU A 273 -6.15 11.77 -8.29
CA LEU A 273 -7.25 10.88 -8.66
C LEU A 273 -7.18 9.55 -7.94
N LEU A 274 -5.99 9.05 -7.61
CA LEU A 274 -5.82 7.86 -6.77
C LEU A 274 -6.40 8.10 -5.37
N GLU A 275 -6.04 9.20 -4.71
CA GLU A 275 -6.58 9.55 -3.38
C GLU A 275 -8.10 9.68 -3.40
N ARG A 276 -8.64 10.37 -4.42
CA ARG A 276 -10.09 10.53 -4.56
C ARG A 276 -10.80 9.19 -4.74
N ARG A 277 -10.22 8.25 -5.51
CA ARG A 277 -10.81 6.93 -5.73
C ARG A 277 -10.69 6.03 -4.51
N ALA A 278 -9.58 6.13 -3.76
CA ALA A 278 -9.44 5.45 -2.49
C ALA A 278 -10.50 5.90 -1.48
N LEU A 279 -10.72 7.21 -1.34
CA LEU A 279 -11.80 7.75 -0.51
C LEU A 279 -13.18 7.24 -0.96
N ALA A 280 -13.48 7.32 -2.25
CA ALA A 280 -14.76 6.83 -2.78
C ALA A 280 -14.98 5.32 -2.56
N LEU A 281 -13.93 4.51 -2.67
CA LEU A 281 -14.00 3.07 -2.36
C LEU A 281 -14.23 2.84 -0.86
N ALA A 282 -13.47 3.53 0.00
CA ALA A 282 -13.63 3.41 1.45
C ALA A 282 -15.05 3.80 1.89
N ASP A 283 -15.57 4.93 1.39
CA ASP A 283 -16.93 5.41 1.66
C ASP A 283 -17.99 4.42 1.16
N ALA A 284 -17.84 3.89 -0.05
CA ALA A 284 -18.80 2.94 -0.63
C ALA A 284 -18.84 1.61 0.14
N CYS A 285 -17.68 1.13 0.62
CA CYS A 285 -17.59 -0.09 1.41
C CYS A 285 -17.87 0.12 2.91
N GLY A 286 -18.06 1.37 3.37
CA GLY A 286 -18.21 1.69 4.79
C GLY A 286 -16.96 1.38 5.63
N LEU A 287 -15.77 1.39 5.03
CA LEU A 287 -14.52 1.05 5.69
C LEU A 287 -13.72 2.29 6.11
N PRO A 288 -12.94 2.24 7.19
CA PRO A 288 -11.94 3.26 7.47
C PRO A 288 -10.94 3.35 6.31
N LEU A 289 -10.59 4.57 5.86
CA LEU A 289 -9.61 4.76 4.77
C LEU A 289 -8.30 4.00 5.02
N ALA A 290 -7.84 3.95 6.27
CA ALA A 290 -6.63 3.23 6.65
C ALA A 290 -6.67 1.72 6.35
N ALA A 291 -7.84 1.09 6.26
CA ALA A 291 -7.96 -0.32 5.90
C ALA A 291 -7.49 -0.59 4.46
N LEU A 292 -7.66 0.38 3.55
CA LEU A 292 -7.18 0.26 2.18
C LEU A 292 -5.67 0.13 2.10
N ASP A 293 -4.91 0.62 3.08
CA ASP A 293 -3.45 0.55 3.06
C ASP A 293 -2.94 -0.90 3.07
N VAL A 294 -3.28 -1.64 4.12
CA VAL A 294 -2.88 -3.04 4.29
C VAL A 294 -3.60 -3.92 3.26
N GLY A 295 -4.88 -3.65 2.98
CA GLY A 295 -5.63 -4.43 1.99
C GLY A 295 -5.03 -4.36 0.58
N LEU A 296 -4.63 -3.16 0.14
CA LEU A 296 -3.95 -2.97 -1.15
C LEU A 296 -2.54 -3.57 -1.13
N TYR A 297 -1.80 -3.44 -0.02
CA TYR A 297 -0.49 -4.06 0.15
C TYR A 297 -0.58 -5.58 -0.05
N ASN A 298 -1.42 -6.26 0.71
CA ASN A 298 -1.56 -7.72 0.67
C ASN A 298 -2.04 -8.21 -0.70
N TRP A 299 -3.00 -7.50 -1.30
CA TRP A 299 -3.53 -7.86 -2.61
C TRP A 299 -2.45 -7.81 -3.72
N GLU A 300 -1.56 -6.82 -3.66
CA GLU A 300 -0.44 -6.69 -4.59
C GLU A 300 0.69 -7.69 -4.29
N ALA A 301 0.99 -7.91 -3.00
CA ALA A 301 1.99 -8.85 -2.56
C ALA A 301 1.66 -10.29 -3.00
N GLY A 302 0.36 -10.64 -2.96
CA GLY A 302 -0.15 -11.98 -3.21
C GLY A 302 -0.08 -12.90 -1.98
N GLU A 303 0.46 -12.39 -0.87
CA GLU A 303 0.60 -13.04 0.42
C GLU A 303 0.15 -12.04 1.49
N ARG A 304 -0.53 -12.53 2.53
CA ARG A 304 -1.12 -11.69 3.57
C ARG A 304 -0.10 -11.40 4.67
N ALA A 305 0.29 -10.14 4.80
CA ALA A 305 0.96 -9.65 6.00
C ALA A 305 -0.05 -9.50 7.13
N THR A 306 0.19 -10.18 8.24
CA THR A 306 -0.71 -10.23 9.40
C THR A 306 -0.52 -9.07 10.36
N LEU A 307 0.64 -8.41 10.31
CA LEU A 307 0.97 -7.19 11.06
C LEU A 307 0.65 -7.28 12.56
N GLY A 308 0.92 -8.43 13.17
CA GLY A 308 0.80 -8.65 14.61
C GLY A 308 -0.48 -9.34 15.08
N LEU A 309 -1.44 -9.63 14.19
CA LEU A 309 -2.64 -10.40 14.54
C LEU A 309 -2.40 -11.92 14.68
N GLY A 310 -1.29 -12.44 14.15
CA GLY A 310 -0.99 -13.87 14.13
C GLY A 310 -1.70 -14.65 13.00
N SER A 311 -1.42 -15.95 12.92
CA SER A 311 -1.88 -16.83 11.84
C SER A 311 -3.36 -17.22 11.92
N SER A 312 -3.99 -17.09 13.10
CA SER A 312 -5.41 -17.40 13.32
C SER A 312 -6.33 -16.21 13.06
N ALA A 313 -5.80 -15.11 12.53
CA ALA A 313 -6.55 -13.88 12.32
C ALA A 313 -7.64 -14.06 11.26
N GLU A 314 -8.89 -13.82 11.66
CA GLU A 314 -10.06 -13.99 10.80
C GLU A 314 -10.41 -12.68 10.05
N LEU A 315 -11.17 -12.84 8.97
CA LEU A 315 -11.79 -11.73 8.26
C LEU A 315 -12.95 -11.18 9.07
N ASP A 316 -13.21 -9.88 9.00
CA ASP A 316 -14.47 -9.32 9.49
C ASP A 316 -15.59 -9.67 8.48
N PRO A 317 -16.57 -10.51 8.83
CA PRO A 317 -17.61 -10.95 7.91
C PRO A 317 -18.53 -9.80 7.47
N ASP A 318 -18.76 -8.82 8.34
CA ASP A 318 -19.60 -7.66 8.04
C ASP A 318 -18.87 -6.74 7.07
N ALA A 319 -17.57 -6.50 7.29
CA ALA A 319 -16.73 -5.77 6.36
C ALA A 319 -16.65 -6.45 5.00
N LEU A 320 -16.51 -7.79 4.97
CA LEU A 320 -16.48 -8.55 3.73
C LEU A 320 -17.81 -8.46 2.96
N GLY A 321 -18.94 -8.55 3.66
CA GLY A 321 -20.27 -8.34 3.10
C GLY A 321 -20.40 -6.96 2.47
N ALA A 322 -20.05 -5.90 3.22
CA ALA A 322 -20.13 -4.52 2.75
C ALA A 322 -19.26 -4.27 1.51
N VAL A 323 -18.04 -4.83 1.46
CA VAL A 323 -17.17 -4.69 0.29
C VAL A 323 -17.74 -5.43 -0.93
N ARG A 324 -18.24 -6.66 -0.76
CA ARG A 324 -18.84 -7.41 -1.86
C ARG A 324 -20.09 -6.72 -2.40
N ASP A 325 -20.95 -6.19 -1.52
CA ASP A 325 -22.14 -5.44 -1.90
C ASP A 325 -21.78 -4.16 -2.68
N ALA A 326 -20.80 -3.40 -2.19
CA ALA A 326 -20.33 -2.18 -2.86
C ALA A 326 -19.72 -2.44 -4.25
N LEU A 327 -19.15 -3.63 -4.44
CA LEU A 327 -18.48 -4.03 -5.68
C LEU A 327 -19.35 -4.88 -6.61
N ASP A 328 -20.60 -5.16 -6.22
CA ASP A 328 -21.54 -6.05 -6.93
C ASP A 328 -20.93 -7.43 -7.24
N VAL A 329 -20.18 -7.97 -6.26
CA VAL A 329 -19.57 -9.30 -6.36
C VAL A 329 -20.58 -10.34 -5.89
N GLN A 330 -21.21 -11.02 -6.83
CA GLN A 330 -22.05 -12.17 -6.51
C GLN A 330 -21.18 -13.32 -6.03
N VAL A 331 -21.37 -13.74 -4.77
CA VAL A 331 -20.80 -14.97 -4.25
C VAL A 331 -21.50 -16.14 -4.95
N PRO A 332 -20.81 -16.98 -5.75
CA PRO A 332 -21.44 -18.18 -6.27
C PRO A 332 -21.84 -19.07 -5.07
N PRO A 333 -23.03 -19.69 -5.09
CA PRO A 333 -23.45 -20.58 -4.02
C PRO A 333 -22.40 -21.70 -3.85
N ARG A 334 -21.98 -21.93 -2.61
CA ARG A 334 -21.05 -23.01 -2.23
C ARG A 334 -21.67 -24.38 -2.43
#